data_AF-A0A6N9EKS9-F1
#
_entry.id   AF-A0A6N9EKS9-F1
#
_cell.length_a   1.000
_cell.length_b   1.000
_cell.length_c   1.000
_cell.angle_alpha   90.00
_cell.angle_beta   90.00
_cell.angle_gamma   90.00
#
_symmetry.space_group_name_H-M   'P 1'
#
loop_
_entity.id
_entity.type
_entity.pdbx_description
1 polymer ?
#
loop_
_entity_poly.entity_id
_entity_poly.type
_entity_poly.pdbx_seq_one_letter_code
_entity_poly.pdbx_strand_id
1 'polypeptide(L)'
;MGGPPRKPEQVPHGCWHPHLWHPFAQEARHDPPRMVRAGHGPWLELADGRRVLDAISSWWVTLHGHGEPTIAAAIAQQARKLEQVIFADFSHDPAVTLAQRLCRAWPGLDRLFFSDNGSTAVEVCLKMALQYWHNRGEPRQQLIAFDGAYHGDTFGAMALGARSLFTVPFEPLLFAVARCRCPATWWGDDTVEEREQSALQHLDQLLETPTAAVIIEPLVQGAGGMAMVRPGFLQRVAQRVRAAGALLVADEVMTGFGRTGALFASRRAGIEPDLVALSKGLTGGFLPMAVSLARESVYQAFVADNPRHTFFHGHSFTANPLGCAAANASLTLLNAHPERYQSFADRHRPHLETLARLPGLEHPRLCGTIAAVDLQVSQPGYLHQAGRQIQRACLEDGVFVRPLGHVLYLLPPLSMNEEQLEQCYGALERAVQGVMG
;
A
#
# COMPACT_ATOMS: atom_id res chain seq x y z
N MET A 1 36.23 30.82 7.59
CA MET A 1 36.76 29.57 7.01
C MET A 1 36.10 28.39 7.71
N GLY A 2 34.96 27.92 7.20
CA GLY A 2 34.36 26.68 7.67
C GLY A 2 35.11 25.54 6.99
N GLY A 3 35.86 24.76 7.76
CA GLY A 3 36.50 23.55 7.24
C GLY A 3 35.48 22.62 6.60
N PRO A 4 35.89 21.75 5.66
CA PRO A 4 35.00 20.77 5.07
C PRO A 4 34.27 20.00 6.18
N PRO A 5 32.98 19.68 6.02
CA PRO A 5 32.27 18.91 7.02
C PRO A 5 33.08 17.64 7.29
N ARG A 6 33.35 17.36 8.59
CA ARG A 6 33.94 16.08 8.99
C ARG A 6 33.15 14.99 8.30
N LYS A 7 33.84 14.09 7.59
CA LYS A 7 33.18 12.89 7.06
C LYS A 7 32.39 12.28 8.21
N PRO A 8 31.08 12.00 8.04
CA PRO A 8 30.32 11.32 9.08
C PRO A 8 31.12 10.07 9.48
N GLU A 9 31.28 9.85 10.78
CA GLU A 9 31.91 8.63 11.29
C GLU A 9 31.22 7.45 10.60
N GLN A 10 31.98 6.69 9.81
CA GLN A 10 31.44 5.55 9.11
C GLN A 10 31.01 4.55 10.17
N VAL A 11 29.70 4.40 10.34
CA VAL A 11 29.11 3.40 11.22
C VAL A 11 29.68 2.05 10.82
N PRO A 12 30.32 1.31 11.75
CA PRO A 12 30.80 -0.03 11.48
C PRO A 12 29.69 -0.87 10.85
N HIS A 13 30.00 -1.64 9.81
CA HIS A 13 29.02 -2.54 9.22
C HIS A 13 28.53 -3.54 10.27
N GLY A 14 27.22 -3.75 10.35
CA GLY A 14 26.63 -4.76 11.23
C GLY A 14 26.45 -4.32 12.69
N CYS A 15 26.26 -3.03 12.98
CA CYS A 15 25.79 -2.57 14.28
C CYS A 15 24.52 -1.70 14.17
N TRP A 16 23.73 -1.68 15.24
CA TRP A 16 22.64 -0.71 15.39
C TRP A 16 23.23 0.68 15.61
N HIS A 17 22.72 1.67 14.89
CA HIS A 17 23.18 3.04 15.08
C HIS A 17 22.54 3.63 16.35
N PRO A 18 23.32 4.20 17.29
CA PRO A 18 22.81 4.62 18.60
C PRO A 18 21.81 5.79 18.55
N HIS A 19 21.67 6.43 17.39
CA HIS A 19 20.75 7.55 17.17
C HIS A 19 19.63 7.24 16.18
N LEU A 20 19.50 6.01 15.68
CA LEU A 20 18.43 5.64 14.75
C LEU A 20 17.51 4.59 15.38
N TRP A 21 16.25 4.98 15.62
CA TRP A 21 15.21 4.04 15.97
C TRP A 21 14.57 3.50 14.70
N HIS A 22 14.90 2.26 14.34
CA HIS A 22 14.40 1.66 13.12
C HIS A 22 12.94 1.19 13.24
N PRO A 23 12.11 1.40 12.19
CA PRO A 23 10.71 1.01 12.20
C PRO A 23 10.54 -0.50 12.19
N PHE A 24 9.58 -1.02 12.96
CA PHE A 24 9.25 -2.45 13.06
C PHE A 24 10.46 -3.35 13.37
N ALA A 25 11.43 -2.82 14.12
CA ALA A 25 12.63 -3.53 14.54
C ALA A 25 12.66 -3.73 16.06
N GLN A 26 13.14 -4.89 16.49
CA GLN A 26 13.46 -5.18 17.88
C GLN A 26 14.96 -5.48 17.97
N GLU A 27 15.77 -4.53 18.41
CA GLU A 27 17.24 -4.61 18.40
C GLU A 27 17.76 -5.85 19.14
N ALA A 28 17.07 -6.29 20.19
CA ALA A 28 17.44 -7.49 20.95
C ALA A 28 17.16 -8.81 20.21
N ARG A 29 16.43 -8.78 19.09
CA ARG A 29 15.97 -9.99 18.36
C ARG A 29 16.26 -9.96 16.86
N HIS A 30 16.62 -8.82 16.29
CA HIS A 30 16.85 -8.66 14.86
C HIS A 30 18.33 -8.40 14.58
N ASP A 31 18.78 -8.84 13.42
CA ASP A 31 20.07 -8.44 12.89
C ASP A 31 20.09 -6.93 12.63
N PRO A 32 21.23 -6.26 12.84
CA PRO A 32 21.40 -4.85 12.50
C PRO A 32 21.05 -4.56 11.04
N PRO A 33 20.49 -3.38 10.74
CA PRO A 33 20.13 -2.99 9.38
C PRO A 33 21.34 -3.00 8.45
N ARG A 34 21.15 -3.51 7.24
CA ARG A 34 22.18 -3.51 6.21
C ARG A 34 22.25 -2.13 5.57
N MET A 35 23.46 -1.61 5.44
CA MET A 35 23.68 -0.31 4.79
C MET A 35 23.57 -0.48 3.27
N VAL A 36 22.71 0.33 2.64
CA VAL A 36 22.55 0.41 1.18
C VAL A 36 23.31 1.62 0.67
N ARG A 37 24.12 1.46 -0.38
CA ARG A 37 24.88 2.56 -1.02
C ARG A 37 24.18 3.12 -2.24
N ALA A 38 23.57 2.25 -3.04
CA ALA A 38 22.95 2.60 -4.29
C ALA A 38 21.85 1.59 -4.65
N GLY A 39 21.03 1.93 -5.63
CA GLY A 39 20.10 1.00 -6.25
C GLY A 39 19.95 1.30 -7.73
N HIS A 40 19.74 0.26 -8.53
CA HIS A 40 19.55 0.35 -9.97
C HIS A 40 18.62 -0.77 -10.47
N GLY A 41 17.47 -0.39 -11.02
CA GLY A 41 16.43 -1.35 -11.41
C GLY A 41 15.97 -2.16 -10.18
N PRO A 42 15.87 -3.50 -10.24
CA PRO A 42 15.48 -4.29 -9.08
C PRO A 42 16.60 -4.52 -8.06
N TRP A 43 17.80 -3.96 -8.27
CA TRP A 43 18.96 -4.24 -7.42
C TRP A 43 19.19 -3.16 -6.37
N LEU A 44 19.55 -3.61 -5.17
CA LEU A 44 20.18 -2.80 -4.11
C LEU A 44 21.65 -3.21 -4.00
N GLU A 45 22.54 -2.22 -3.96
CA GLU A 45 23.96 -2.40 -3.69
C GLU A 45 24.23 -2.13 -2.20
N LEU A 46 24.68 -3.16 -1.50
CA LEU A 46 25.00 -3.11 -0.08
C LEU A 46 26.41 -2.55 0.14
N ALA A 47 26.65 -2.05 1.34
CA ALA A 47 27.90 -1.38 1.62
C ALA A 47 29.14 -2.30 1.67
N ASP A 48 28.91 -3.61 1.79
CA ASP A 48 29.92 -4.68 1.70
C ASP A 48 30.19 -5.16 0.26
N GLY A 49 29.57 -4.50 -0.74
CA GLY A 49 29.75 -4.78 -2.16
C GLY A 49 28.81 -5.86 -2.71
N ARG A 50 28.00 -6.52 -1.87
CA ARG A 50 26.98 -7.46 -2.35
C ARG A 50 25.84 -6.72 -3.05
N ARG A 51 25.23 -7.37 -4.03
CA ARG A 51 24.00 -6.92 -4.67
C ARG A 51 22.86 -7.84 -4.26
N VAL A 52 21.71 -7.25 -3.95
CA VAL A 52 20.51 -8.01 -3.58
C VAL A 52 19.33 -7.60 -4.45
N LEU A 53 18.57 -8.58 -4.94
CA LEU A 53 17.31 -8.34 -5.64
C LEU A 53 16.24 -7.91 -4.63
N ASP A 54 15.64 -6.76 -4.84
CA ASP A 54 14.51 -6.29 -4.06
C ASP A 54 13.21 -6.91 -4.58
N ALA A 55 12.83 -8.03 -3.99
CA ALA A 55 11.66 -8.78 -4.41
C ALA A 55 10.34 -8.27 -3.81
N ILE A 56 10.39 -7.17 -3.05
CA ILE A 56 9.23 -6.57 -2.37
C ILE A 56 9.04 -5.08 -2.69
N SER A 57 9.82 -4.54 -3.63
CA SER A 57 9.75 -3.13 -4.03
C SER A 57 9.94 -2.17 -2.86
N SER A 58 10.91 -2.46 -1.97
CA SER A 58 11.25 -1.65 -0.81
C SER A 58 10.03 -1.26 0.02
N TRP A 59 9.27 -2.30 0.40
CA TRP A 59 7.99 -2.15 1.08
C TRP A 59 6.91 -1.53 0.19
N TRP A 60 6.80 -2.09 -1.03
CA TRP A 60 5.73 -1.86 -2.00
C TRP A 60 5.69 -0.45 -2.61
N VAL A 61 6.74 0.36 -2.44
CA VAL A 61 6.81 1.74 -2.95
C VAL A 61 7.56 1.85 -4.28
N THR A 62 8.59 1.04 -4.49
CA THR A 62 9.48 1.13 -5.66
C THR A 62 8.80 0.52 -6.88
N LEU A 63 8.17 1.37 -7.69
CA LEU A 63 7.33 0.92 -8.79
C LEU A 63 8.13 0.51 -10.04
N HIS A 64 9.05 1.38 -10.45
CA HIS A 64 9.79 1.28 -11.72
C HIS A 64 11.20 0.69 -11.56
N GLY A 65 11.56 0.31 -10.34
CA GLY A 65 12.94 0.01 -9.96
C GLY A 65 13.64 1.20 -9.30
N HIS A 66 14.74 0.90 -8.62
CA HIS A 66 15.59 1.86 -7.93
C HIS A 66 16.37 2.71 -8.91
N GLY A 67 16.53 4.00 -8.57
CA GLY A 67 17.37 4.92 -9.33
C GLY A 67 16.84 5.25 -10.73
N GLU A 68 15.53 5.16 -10.97
CA GLU A 68 14.91 5.46 -12.27
C GLU A 68 15.29 6.88 -12.78
N PRO A 69 16.10 6.99 -13.86
CA PRO A 69 16.67 8.26 -14.29
C PRO A 69 15.62 9.31 -14.67
N THR A 70 14.49 8.88 -15.24
CA THR A 70 13.42 9.79 -15.68
C THR A 70 12.80 10.54 -14.51
N ILE A 71 12.55 9.85 -13.39
CA ILE A 71 11.96 10.44 -12.19
C ILE A 71 12.99 11.33 -11.48
N ALA A 72 14.24 10.87 -11.38
CA ALA A 72 15.32 11.66 -10.80
C ALA A 72 15.53 12.99 -11.54
N ALA A 73 15.51 12.97 -12.87
CA ALA A 73 15.63 14.17 -13.70
C ALA A 73 14.46 15.14 -13.50
N ALA A 74 13.22 14.63 -13.41
CA ALA A 74 12.03 15.45 -13.17
C ALA A 74 12.10 16.17 -11.80
N ILE A 75 12.52 15.47 -10.75
CA ILE A 75 12.72 16.05 -9.42
C ILE A 75 13.82 17.12 -9.46
N ALA A 76 14.97 16.82 -10.06
CA ALA A 76 16.10 17.76 -10.14
C ALA A 76 15.73 19.03 -10.93
N GLN A 77 14.96 18.90 -12.02
CA GLN A 77 14.45 20.03 -12.77
C GLN A 77 13.48 20.87 -11.93
N GLN A 78 12.54 20.23 -11.25
CA GLN A 78 11.58 20.94 -10.40
C GLN A 78 12.26 21.65 -9.23
N ALA A 79 13.27 21.04 -8.60
CA ALA A 79 14.04 21.63 -7.50
C ALA A 79 14.80 22.90 -7.91
N ARG A 80 15.20 23.02 -9.18
CA ARG A 80 15.81 24.26 -9.71
C ARG A 80 14.79 25.36 -9.98
N LYS A 81 13.49 25.02 -10.06
CA LYS A 81 12.40 25.96 -10.36
C LYS A 81 11.67 26.41 -9.09
N LEU A 82 11.22 25.46 -8.28
CA LEU A 82 10.47 25.68 -7.04
C LEU A 82 10.46 24.40 -6.21
N GLU A 83 11.05 24.45 -5.03
CA GLU A 83 11.12 23.35 -4.07
C GLU A 83 9.87 23.28 -3.17
N GLN A 84 9.29 24.43 -2.80
CA GLN A 84 8.20 24.51 -1.84
C GLN A 84 7.41 25.83 -1.91
N VAL A 85 6.09 25.74 -1.76
CA VAL A 85 5.18 26.88 -1.49
C VAL A 85 3.96 26.36 -0.72
N ILE A 86 3.35 27.18 0.15
CA ILE A 86 2.13 26.76 0.88
C ILE A 86 0.96 26.61 -0.10
N PHE A 87 0.26 25.48 -0.05
CA PHE A 87 -0.84 25.21 -0.99
C PHE A 87 -2.19 25.81 -0.55
N ALA A 88 -2.27 26.35 0.67
CA ALA A 88 -3.48 27.00 1.18
C ALA A 88 -3.87 28.25 0.37
N ASP A 89 -2.87 29.02 -0.09
CA ASP A 89 -3.08 30.28 -0.82
C ASP A 89 -2.47 30.27 -2.23
N PHE A 90 -1.62 29.28 -2.54
CA PHE A 90 -0.92 29.20 -3.82
C PHE A 90 -1.16 27.86 -4.52
N SER A 91 -0.90 27.85 -5.83
CA SER A 91 -0.90 26.65 -6.65
C SER A 91 0.35 26.61 -7.54
N HIS A 92 0.56 25.52 -8.26
CA HIS A 92 1.69 25.33 -9.18
C HIS A 92 1.41 24.25 -10.23
N ASP A 93 2.10 24.35 -11.37
CA ASP A 93 1.85 23.50 -12.55
C ASP A 93 1.95 22.00 -12.27
N PRO A 94 2.95 21.49 -11.51
CA PRO A 94 3.04 20.05 -11.21
C PRO A 94 1.80 19.50 -10.48
N ALA A 95 1.27 20.22 -9.48
CA ALA A 95 0.08 19.81 -8.75
C ALA A 95 -1.16 19.83 -9.66
N VAL A 96 -1.34 20.89 -10.45
CA VAL A 96 -2.46 21.01 -11.40
C VAL A 96 -2.43 19.88 -12.44
N THR A 97 -1.25 19.61 -13.01
CA THR A 97 -1.05 18.54 -13.99
C THR A 97 -1.37 17.18 -13.38
N LEU A 98 -0.89 16.93 -12.16
CA LEU A 98 -1.12 15.65 -11.48
C LEU A 98 -2.60 15.43 -11.18
N ALA A 99 -3.29 16.45 -10.66
CA ALA A 99 -4.73 16.40 -10.41
C ALA A 99 -5.51 16.10 -11.70
N GLN A 100 -5.21 16.81 -12.79
CA GLN A 100 -5.87 16.57 -14.08
C GLN A 100 -5.64 15.14 -14.58
N ARG A 101 -4.42 14.61 -14.46
CA ARG A 101 -4.09 13.25 -14.93
C ARG A 101 -4.78 12.17 -14.11
N LEU A 102 -4.80 12.30 -12.78
CA LEU A 102 -5.43 11.32 -11.90
C LEU A 102 -6.96 11.32 -12.06
N CYS A 103 -7.61 12.50 -12.06
CA CYS A 103 -9.06 12.57 -12.27
C CYS A 103 -9.47 12.07 -13.67
N ARG A 104 -8.67 12.33 -14.72
CA ARG A 104 -8.93 11.78 -16.07
C ARG A 104 -8.75 10.26 -16.14
N ALA A 105 -7.77 9.72 -15.42
CA ALA A 105 -7.56 8.27 -15.35
C ALA A 105 -8.70 7.54 -14.62
N TRP A 106 -9.52 8.28 -13.86
CA TRP A 106 -10.64 7.73 -13.12
C TRP A 106 -11.92 8.60 -13.23
N PRO A 107 -12.64 8.51 -14.37
CA PRO A 107 -13.89 9.24 -14.54
C PRO A 107 -14.86 8.95 -13.37
N GLY A 108 -15.40 10.02 -12.78
CA GLY A 108 -16.27 9.98 -11.61
C GLY A 108 -15.59 10.37 -10.28
N LEU A 109 -14.26 10.50 -10.25
CA LEU A 109 -13.52 11.07 -9.12
C LEU A 109 -12.86 12.38 -9.56
N ASP A 110 -13.59 13.48 -9.38
CA ASP A 110 -13.29 14.77 -10.03
C ASP A 110 -12.52 15.75 -9.13
N ARG A 111 -12.26 15.38 -7.86
CA ARG A 111 -11.60 16.23 -6.88
C ARG A 111 -10.45 15.52 -6.22
N LEU A 112 -9.37 16.24 -5.99
CA LEU A 112 -8.13 15.74 -5.41
C LEU A 112 -7.70 16.62 -4.25
N PHE A 113 -7.36 15.99 -3.14
CA PHE A 113 -6.67 16.61 -2.00
C PHE A 113 -5.29 15.96 -1.81
N PHE A 114 -4.27 16.75 -1.53
CA PHE A 114 -2.90 16.25 -1.32
C PHE A 114 -2.58 16.04 0.17
N SER A 115 -1.84 14.98 0.47
CA SER A 115 -1.20 14.75 1.77
C SER A 115 0.20 14.15 1.57
N ASP A 116 0.83 13.64 2.64
CA ASP A 116 2.23 13.20 2.67
C ASP A 116 2.43 11.67 2.67
N ASN A 117 1.47 10.89 3.17
CA ASN A 117 1.60 9.43 3.24
C ASN A 117 0.24 8.71 3.26
N GLY A 118 0.26 7.38 3.15
CA GLY A 118 -0.96 6.56 3.09
C GLY A 118 -1.89 6.76 4.29
N SER A 119 -1.35 6.81 5.51
CA SER A 119 -2.15 7.00 6.73
C SER A 119 -2.91 8.33 6.70
N THR A 120 -2.25 9.40 6.28
CA THR A 120 -2.88 10.73 6.22
C THR A 120 -3.88 10.85 5.07
N ALA A 121 -3.67 10.15 3.94
CA ALA A 121 -4.69 10.08 2.89
C ALA A 121 -5.96 9.31 3.36
N VAL A 122 -5.80 8.23 4.13
CA VAL A 122 -6.95 7.56 4.75
C VAL A 122 -7.66 8.48 5.75
N GLU A 123 -6.92 9.18 6.61
CA GLU A 123 -7.53 10.12 7.56
C GLU A 123 -8.24 11.30 6.87
N VAL A 124 -7.71 11.79 5.75
CA VAL A 124 -8.39 12.79 4.90
C VAL A 124 -9.71 12.21 4.38
N CYS A 125 -9.71 11.01 3.78
CA CYS A 125 -10.93 10.35 3.31
C CYS A 125 -11.95 10.17 4.44
N LEU A 126 -11.50 9.75 5.62
CA LEU A 126 -12.34 9.57 6.78
C LEU A 126 -13.00 10.88 7.23
N LYS A 127 -12.21 11.93 7.39
CA LYS A 127 -12.72 13.24 7.79
C LYS A 127 -13.67 13.82 6.73
N MET A 128 -13.37 13.63 5.44
CA MET A 128 -14.27 13.99 4.35
C MET A 128 -15.61 13.27 4.46
N ALA A 129 -15.60 11.94 4.70
CA ALA A 129 -16.83 11.17 4.82
C ALA A 129 -17.70 11.61 6.01
N LEU A 130 -17.10 11.79 7.20
CA LEU A 130 -17.82 12.23 8.39
C LEU A 130 -18.37 13.66 8.24
N GLN A 131 -17.55 14.59 7.74
CA GLN A 131 -17.98 15.98 7.57
C GLN A 131 -18.98 16.14 6.42
N TYR A 132 -18.93 15.31 5.37
CA TYR A 132 -19.96 15.26 4.32
C TYR A 132 -21.36 15.07 4.92
N TRP A 133 -21.51 14.09 5.82
CA TRP A 133 -22.78 13.84 6.51
C TRP A 133 -23.17 14.96 7.47
N HIS A 134 -22.20 15.53 8.19
CA HIS A 134 -22.42 16.69 9.06
C HIS A 134 -22.95 17.90 8.27
N ASN A 135 -22.30 18.26 7.17
CA ASN A 135 -22.67 19.41 6.33
C ASN A 135 -24.04 19.24 5.65
N ARG A 136 -24.51 18.00 5.49
CA ARG A 136 -25.85 17.68 4.98
C ARG A 136 -26.95 17.72 6.04
N GLY A 137 -26.62 17.97 7.31
CA GLY A 137 -27.58 17.95 8.41
C GLY A 137 -27.99 16.54 8.86
N GLU A 138 -27.30 15.50 8.41
CA GLU A 138 -27.59 14.10 8.70
C GLU A 138 -26.33 13.41 9.26
N PRO A 139 -25.81 13.83 10.43
CA PRO A 139 -24.52 13.32 10.92
C PRO A 139 -24.56 11.82 11.16
N ARG A 140 -23.58 11.11 10.58
CA ARG A 140 -23.35 9.68 10.76
C ARG A 140 -21.97 9.47 11.37
N GLN A 141 -21.86 8.56 12.33
CA GLN A 141 -20.61 8.31 13.06
C GLN A 141 -20.02 6.93 12.78
N GLN A 142 -20.85 5.96 12.40
CA GLN A 142 -20.35 4.60 12.22
C GLN A 142 -19.43 4.52 10.99
N LEU A 143 -18.30 3.86 11.20
CA LEU A 143 -17.33 3.50 10.18
C LEU A 143 -17.22 1.98 10.19
N ILE A 144 -17.23 1.37 9.01
CA ILE A 144 -17.06 -0.07 8.86
C ILE A 144 -15.71 -0.33 8.18
N ALA A 145 -14.88 -1.14 8.79
CA ALA A 145 -13.65 -1.67 8.20
C ALA A 145 -13.68 -3.20 8.24
N PHE A 146 -12.91 -3.83 7.37
CA PHE A 146 -12.84 -5.29 7.30
C PHE A 146 -11.81 -5.82 8.29
N ASP A 147 -12.04 -7.03 8.80
CA ASP A 147 -11.05 -7.78 9.58
C ASP A 147 -9.76 -7.96 8.77
N GLY A 148 -8.61 -8.00 9.45
CA GLY A 148 -7.30 -8.11 8.80
C GLY A 148 -6.80 -6.85 8.07
N ALA A 149 -7.58 -5.77 8.03
CA ALA A 149 -7.21 -4.54 7.31
C ALA A 149 -5.99 -3.82 7.90
N TYR A 150 -5.30 -3.06 7.06
CA TYR A 150 -4.28 -2.11 7.49
C TYR A 150 -4.39 -0.82 6.71
N HIS A 151 -4.54 0.28 7.43
CA HIS A 151 -4.76 1.60 6.82
C HIS A 151 -3.71 2.65 7.22
N GLY A 152 -2.70 2.24 8.00
CA GLY A 152 -1.62 3.12 8.46
C GLY A 152 -1.47 3.19 9.99
N ASP A 153 -0.50 3.98 10.43
CA ASP A 153 -0.01 3.98 11.82
C ASP A 153 -0.36 5.27 12.60
N THR A 154 -0.98 6.27 11.96
CA THR A 154 -1.56 7.41 12.69
C THR A 154 -2.80 6.95 13.45
N PHE A 155 -3.19 7.62 14.55
CA PHE A 155 -4.27 7.13 15.43
C PHE A 155 -5.60 6.85 14.69
N GLY A 156 -5.99 7.66 13.71
CA GLY A 156 -7.23 7.43 12.97
C GLY A 156 -7.13 6.28 11.98
N ALA A 157 -6.01 6.19 11.25
CA ALA A 157 -5.71 5.07 10.37
C ALA A 157 -5.59 3.74 11.15
N MET A 158 -4.91 3.77 12.31
CA MET A 158 -4.74 2.63 13.21
C MET A 158 -6.08 2.19 13.80
N ALA A 159 -7.00 3.12 14.08
CA ALA A 159 -8.34 2.77 14.55
C ALA A 159 -9.12 1.96 13.51
N LEU A 160 -8.90 2.21 12.21
CA LEU A 160 -9.48 1.45 11.09
C LEU A 160 -8.75 0.13 10.81
N GLY A 161 -7.46 0.00 11.16
CA GLY A 161 -6.68 -1.23 11.01
C GLY A 161 -7.08 -2.34 11.99
N ALA A 162 -6.70 -3.58 11.70
CA ALA A 162 -6.97 -4.73 12.55
C ALA A 162 -6.33 -4.58 13.94
N ARG A 163 -7.05 -4.98 14.99
CA ARG A 163 -6.49 -5.09 16.34
C ARG A 163 -5.41 -6.18 16.32
N SER A 164 -4.22 -5.84 16.79
CA SER A 164 -3.05 -6.71 16.74
C SER A 164 -2.04 -6.33 17.82
N LEU A 165 -0.97 -7.11 17.93
CA LEU A 165 0.15 -6.81 18.82
C LEU A 165 0.75 -5.40 18.62
N PHE A 166 0.59 -4.79 17.44
CA PHE A 166 1.05 -3.43 17.17
C PHE A 166 0.17 -2.36 17.82
N THR A 167 -1.11 -2.67 18.02
CA THR A 167 -2.11 -1.69 18.46
C THR A 167 -2.41 -1.79 19.95
N VAL A 168 -2.10 -2.92 20.60
CA VAL A 168 -2.43 -3.20 22.02
C VAL A 168 -2.13 -2.01 22.95
N PRO A 169 -0.96 -1.37 22.91
CA PRO A 169 -0.66 -0.25 23.83
C PRO A 169 -1.54 0.99 23.61
N PHE A 170 -2.17 1.11 22.43
CA PHE A 170 -2.91 2.29 21.99
C PHE A 170 -4.42 2.09 21.99
N GLU A 171 -4.92 0.85 22.17
CA GLU A 171 -6.35 0.52 22.08
C GLU A 171 -7.28 1.46 22.86
N PRO A 172 -6.98 1.90 24.09
CA PRO A 172 -7.84 2.84 24.82
C PRO A 172 -8.00 4.22 24.17
N LEU A 173 -7.12 4.59 23.23
CA LEU A 173 -7.13 5.88 22.53
C LEU A 173 -7.76 5.79 21.13
N LEU A 174 -8.07 4.58 20.64
CA LEU A 174 -8.60 4.37 19.30
C LEU A 174 -10.13 4.46 19.34
N PHE A 175 -10.72 5.24 18.42
CA PHE A 175 -12.17 5.30 18.29
C PHE A 175 -12.76 3.96 17.83
N ALA A 176 -14.04 3.76 18.11
CA ALA A 176 -14.77 2.56 17.74
C ALA A 176 -14.98 2.47 16.22
N VAL A 177 -14.77 1.27 15.66
CA VAL A 177 -14.97 0.94 14.25
C VAL A 177 -15.70 -0.39 14.19
N ALA A 178 -16.81 -0.44 13.46
CA ALA A 178 -17.54 -1.68 13.21
C ALA A 178 -16.72 -2.60 12.28
N ARG A 179 -16.72 -3.90 12.56
CA ARG A 179 -15.84 -4.86 11.90
C ARG A 179 -16.60 -5.87 11.07
N CYS A 180 -16.40 -5.82 9.76
CA CYS A 180 -16.95 -6.81 8.84
C CYS A 180 -15.94 -7.93 8.59
N ARG A 181 -16.43 -9.15 8.39
CA ARG A 181 -15.57 -10.31 8.07
C ARG A 181 -14.93 -10.12 6.70
N CYS A 182 -13.65 -10.47 6.57
CA CYS A 182 -12.93 -10.51 5.30
C CYS A 182 -12.82 -11.96 4.79
N PRO A 183 -13.47 -12.33 3.68
CA PRO A 183 -13.45 -13.70 3.15
C PRO A 183 -12.25 -13.91 2.21
N ALA A 184 -11.04 -13.99 2.78
CA ALA A 184 -9.82 -14.22 2.01
C ALA A 184 -9.85 -15.57 1.28
N THR A 185 -9.38 -15.62 0.02
CA THR A 185 -9.40 -16.82 -0.83
C THR A 185 -8.04 -17.09 -1.48
N TRP A 186 -7.87 -18.31 -1.99
CA TRP A 186 -6.66 -18.83 -2.64
C TRP A 186 -7.04 -19.83 -3.75
N TRP A 187 -6.06 -20.37 -4.47
CA TRP A 187 -6.34 -21.35 -5.53
C TRP A 187 -6.85 -22.67 -4.96
N GLY A 188 -7.95 -23.18 -5.52
CA GLY A 188 -8.57 -24.43 -5.07
C GLY A 188 -9.37 -24.30 -3.76
N ASP A 189 -9.75 -23.09 -3.38
CA ASP A 189 -10.59 -22.82 -2.21
C ASP A 189 -12.08 -23.06 -2.50
N ASP A 190 -12.55 -24.27 -2.21
CA ASP A 190 -13.94 -24.68 -2.42
C ASP A 190 -14.93 -24.10 -1.38
N THR A 191 -14.44 -23.32 -0.40
CA THR A 191 -15.24 -22.77 0.71
C THR A 191 -15.55 -21.28 0.55
N VAL A 192 -15.01 -20.64 -0.50
CA VAL A 192 -15.04 -19.18 -0.66
C VAL A 192 -16.47 -18.64 -0.76
N GLU A 193 -17.38 -19.31 -1.47
CA GLU A 193 -18.77 -18.89 -1.63
C GLU A 193 -19.49 -18.74 -0.28
N GLU A 194 -19.33 -19.71 0.62
CA GLU A 194 -19.97 -19.73 1.93
C GLU A 194 -19.42 -18.61 2.82
N ARG A 195 -18.09 -18.43 2.82
CA ARG A 195 -17.43 -17.36 3.59
C ARG A 195 -17.81 -15.98 3.07
N GLU A 196 -17.88 -15.79 1.76
CA GLU A 196 -18.35 -14.54 1.16
C GLU A 196 -19.81 -14.25 1.52
N GLN A 197 -20.69 -15.26 1.43
CA GLN A 197 -22.10 -15.08 1.78
C GLN A 197 -22.27 -14.71 3.26
N SER A 198 -21.52 -15.36 4.15
CA SER A 198 -21.50 -15.02 5.58
C SER A 198 -20.99 -13.61 5.84
N ALA A 199 -19.93 -13.18 5.15
CA ALA A 199 -19.40 -11.82 5.26
C ALA A 199 -20.39 -10.76 4.75
N LEU A 200 -21.09 -11.04 3.65
CA LEU A 200 -22.12 -10.14 3.12
C LEU A 200 -23.33 -10.00 4.06
N GLN A 201 -23.78 -11.11 4.66
CA GLN A 201 -24.84 -11.07 5.68
C GLN A 201 -24.43 -10.27 6.91
N HIS A 202 -23.17 -10.42 7.35
CA HIS A 202 -22.65 -9.62 8.46
C HIS A 202 -22.58 -8.13 8.09
N LEU A 203 -22.15 -7.80 6.86
CA LEU A 203 -22.17 -6.42 6.37
C LEU A 203 -23.59 -5.84 6.37
N ASP A 204 -24.58 -6.61 5.91
CA ASP A 204 -25.98 -6.19 5.90
C ASP A 204 -26.47 -5.82 7.32
N GLN A 205 -26.11 -6.61 8.33
CA GLN A 205 -26.41 -6.32 9.75
C GLN A 205 -25.75 -5.05 10.24
N LEU A 206 -24.46 -4.84 9.92
CA LEU A 206 -23.74 -3.62 10.33
C LEU A 206 -24.35 -2.37 9.68
N LEU A 207 -24.79 -2.48 8.42
CA LEU A 207 -25.39 -1.39 7.65
C LEU A 207 -26.80 -1.01 8.09
N GLU A 208 -27.44 -1.77 9.01
CA GLU A 208 -28.67 -1.34 9.68
C GLU A 208 -28.46 -0.05 10.50
N THR A 209 -27.24 0.20 10.96
CA THR A 209 -26.86 1.45 11.63
C THR A 209 -26.44 2.50 10.59
N PRO A 210 -26.95 3.75 10.67
CA PRO A 210 -26.54 4.85 9.78
C PRO A 210 -25.02 5.01 9.70
N THR A 211 -24.46 4.56 8.58
CA THR A 211 -23.02 4.45 8.38
C THR A 211 -22.52 5.62 7.55
N ALA A 212 -21.43 6.24 8.01
CA ALA A 212 -20.76 7.33 7.31
C ALA A 212 -19.98 6.80 6.11
N ALA A 213 -19.14 5.78 6.35
CA ALA A 213 -18.31 5.16 5.33
C ALA A 213 -18.00 3.70 5.63
N VAL A 214 -17.81 2.93 4.56
CA VAL A 214 -17.20 1.60 4.57
C VAL A 214 -15.87 1.68 3.81
N ILE A 215 -14.78 1.26 4.46
CA ILE A 215 -13.44 1.28 3.87
C ILE A 215 -12.97 -0.14 3.53
N ILE A 216 -12.36 -0.28 2.34
CA ILE A 216 -11.78 -1.53 1.84
C ILE A 216 -10.40 -1.29 1.23
N GLU A 217 -9.52 -2.30 1.29
CA GLU A 217 -8.36 -2.42 0.39
C GLU A 217 -8.82 -3.25 -0.82
N PRO A 218 -8.97 -2.69 -2.04
CA PRO A 218 -9.54 -3.44 -3.15
C PRO A 218 -8.63 -4.59 -3.61
N LEU A 219 -9.23 -5.78 -3.76
CA LEU A 219 -8.66 -7.05 -4.19
C LEU A 219 -7.64 -7.69 -3.24
N VAL A 220 -6.80 -6.91 -2.57
CA VAL A 220 -5.72 -7.43 -1.72
C VAL A 220 -5.56 -6.57 -0.47
N GLN A 221 -5.73 -7.17 0.71
CA GLN A 221 -5.25 -6.60 1.96
C GLN A 221 -3.76 -6.94 2.14
N GLY A 222 -2.91 -5.93 1.99
CA GLY A 222 -1.46 -6.15 1.90
C GLY A 222 -0.87 -6.64 3.22
N ALA A 223 -0.98 -5.83 4.27
CA ALA A 223 -0.41 -6.17 5.58
C ALA A 223 -1.23 -7.23 6.33
N GLY A 224 -2.49 -7.45 5.92
CA GLY A 224 -3.34 -8.58 6.33
C GLY A 224 -2.88 -9.94 5.79
N GLY A 225 -1.61 -10.07 5.43
CA GLY A 225 -1.04 -11.32 4.90
C GLY A 225 -1.32 -11.51 3.41
N MET A 226 -1.31 -10.46 2.60
CA MET A 226 -1.65 -10.54 1.17
C MET A 226 -2.99 -11.26 0.94
N ALA A 227 -3.97 -11.03 1.81
CA ALA A 227 -5.27 -11.68 1.76
C ALA A 227 -6.04 -11.16 0.54
N MET A 228 -6.40 -12.07 -0.36
CA MET A 228 -7.06 -11.73 -1.62
C MET A 228 -8.55 -12.02 -1.56
N VAL A 229 -9.37 -11.18 -2.19
CA VAL A 229 -10.82 -11.39 -2.34
C VAL A 229 -11.22 -11.33 -3.80
N ARG A 230 -12.35 -11.96 -4.16
CA ARG A 230 -12.81 -12.00 -5.55
C ARG A 230 -13.46 -10.68 -5.96
N PRO A 231 -13.32 -10.24 -7.23
CA PRO A 231 -14.03 -9.06 -7.74
C PRO A 231 -15.54 -9.09 -7.47
N GLY A 232 -16.19 -10.25 -7.65
CA GLY A 232 -17.62 -10.41 -7.44
C GLY A 232 -18.07 -10.13 -6.00
N PHE A 233 -17.23 -10.44 -5.00
CA PHE A 233 -17.50 -10.08 -3.61
C PHE A 233 -17.48 -8.57 -3.41
N LEU A 234 -16.46 -7.89 -3.92
CA LEU A 234 -16.34 -6.42 -3.79
C LEU A 234 -17.47 -5.68 -4.50
N GLN A 235 -17.93 -6.18 -5.64
CA GLN A 235 -19.11 -5.64 -6.33
C GLN A 235 -20.36 -5.73 -5.47
N ARG A 236 -20.58 -6.88 -4.79
CA ARG A 236 -21.71 -7.08 -3.87
C ARG A 236 -21.59 -6.23 -2.60
N VAL A 237 -20.37 -5.99 -2.10
CA VAL A 237 -20.10 -5.03 -1.01
C VAL A 237 -20.48 -3.62 -1.47
N ALA A 238 -19.96 -3.16 -2.62
CA ALA A 238 -20.23 -1.83 -3.15
C ALA A 238 -21.74 -1.58 -3.38
N GLN A 239 -22.46 -2.59 -3.87
CA GLN A 239 -23.92 -2.54 -4.04
C GLN A 239 -24.65 -2.33 -2.71
N ARG A 240 -24.27 -3.08 -1.66
CA ARG A 240 -24.87 -2.97 -0.32
C ARG A 240 -24.59 -1.62 0.34
N VAL A 241 -23.34 -1.17 0.27
CA VAL A 241 -22.91 0.14 0.79
C VAL A 241 -23.72 1.26 0.14
N ARG A 242 -23.88 1.20 -1.19
CA ARG A 242 -24.72 2.15 -1.93
C ARG A 242 -26.19 2.07 -1.56
N ALA A 243 -26.75 0.86 -1.41
CA ALA A 243 -28.15 0.67 -1.03
C ALA A 243 -28.46 1.21 0.38
N ALA A 244 -27.51 1.10 1.32
CA ALA A 244 -27.59 1.70 2.64
C ALA A 244 -27.33 3.23 2.64
N GLY A 245 -26.98 3.79 1.48
CA GLY A 245 -26.63 5.21 1.32
C GLY A 245 -25.37 5.61 2.09
N ALA A 246 -24.46 4.69 2.40
CA ALA A 246 -23.16 4.98 2.99
C ALA A 246 -22.12 5.27 1.89
N LEU A 247 -21.01 5.93 2.23
CA LEU A 247 -19.92 6.17 1.29
C LEU A 247 -18.98 4.96 1.21
N LEU A 248 -18.49 4.62 0.03
CA LEU A 248 -17.45 3.62 -0.17
C LEU A 248 -16.08 4.29 -0.29
N VAL A 249 -15.15 3.92 0.59
CA VAL A 249 -13.75 4.37 0.55
C VAL A 249 -12.88 3.22 0.07
N ALA A 250 -12.11 3.44 -1.00
CA ALA A 250 -11.09 2.50 -1.45
C ALA A 250 -9.70 2.97 -1.00
N ASP A 251 -9.05 2.18 -0.14
CA ASP A 251 -7.63 2.32 0.16
C ASP A 251 -6.81 1.62 -0.94
N GLU A 252 -6.34 2.41 -1.89
CA GLU A 252 -5.46 1.98 -2.97
C GLU A 252 -4.00 2.40 -2.76
N VAL A 253 -3.62 2.64 -1.49
CA VAL A 253 -2.25 2.99 -1.13
C VAL A 253 -1.24 1.93 -1.60
N MET A 254 -1.57 0.64 -1.50
CA MET A 254 -0.72 -0.46 -2.00
C MET A 254 -1.15 -0.94 -3.39
N THR A 255 -2.45 -1.07 -3.62
CA THR A 255 -3.01 -1.82 -4.74
C THR A 255 -3.07 -1.04 -6.05
N GLY A 256 -2.96 0.29 -5.97
CA GLY A 256 -2.93 1.19 -7.11
C GLY A 256 -1.66 1.09 -7.96
N PHE A 257 -1.64 1.87 -9.04
CA PHE A 257 -0.51 2.02 -9.96
C PHE A 257 0.00 0.69 -10.55
N GLY A 258 -0.92 -0.16 -11.01
CA GLY A 258 -0.56 -1.39 -11.73
C GLY A 258 -0.33 -2.61 -10.85
N ARG A 259 -0.32 -2.46 -9.51
CA ARG A 259 0.09 -3.56 -8.59
C ARG A 259 -0.79 -4.79 -8.69
N THR A 260 -2.08 -4.55 -8.91
CA THR A 260 -3.07 -5.58 -9.16
C THR A 260 -3.30 -5.81 -10.67
N GLY A 261 -2.33 -5.58 -11.55
CA GLY A 261 -2.48 -5.86 -13.00
C GLY A 261 -3.41 -4.89 -13.74
N ALA A 262 -3.97 -3.90 -13.06
CA ALA A 262 -4.67 -2.76 -13.64
C ALA A 262 -4.14 -1.48 -12.99
N LEU A 263 -4.32 -0.33 -13.66
CA LEU A 263 -3.88 0.96 -13.12
C LEU A 263 -4.44 1.21 -11.71
N PHE A 264 -5.69 0.82 -11.47
CA PHE A 264 -6.34 0.86 -10.15
C PHE A 264 -7.10 -0.44 -9.89
N ALA A 265 -6.99 -0.95 -8.66
CA ALA A 265 -7.57 -2.21 -8.22
C ALA A 265 -9.10 -2.17 -8.19
N SER A 266 -9.72 -1.05 -7.80
CA SER A 266 -11.16 -0.84 -7.87
C SER A 266 -11.68 -0.93 -9.31
N ARG A 267 -10.93 -0.42 -10.29
CA ARG A 267 -11.29 -0.55 -11.71
C ARG A 267 -11.26 -2.01 -12.15
N ARG A 268 -10.23 -2.77 -11.74
CA ARG A 268 -10.16 -4.23 -11.97
C ARG A 268 -11.29 -4.98 -11.27
N ALA A 269 -11.67 -4.56 -10.07
CA ALA A 269 -12.76 -5.15 -9.31
C ALA A 269 -14.15 -4.79 -9.87
N GLY A 270 -14.24 -3.79 -10.75
CA GLY A 270 -15.52 -3.30 -11.28
C GLY A 270 -16.35 -2.56 -10.23
N ILE A 271 -15.70 -1.84 -9.31
CA ILE A 271 -16.36 -1.02 -8.29
C ILE A 271 -16.03 0.46 -8.50
N GLU A 272 -16.94 1.32 -8.05
CA GLU A 272 -16.82 2.76 -8.15
C GLU A 272 -16.93 3.41 -6.77
N PRO A 273 -15.80 3.57 -6.04
CA PRO A 273 -15.78 4.20 -4.73
C PRO A 273 -16.15 5.69 -4.80
N ASP A 274 -16.55 6.24 -3.66
CA ASP A 274 -16.85 7.66 -3.49
C ASP A 274 -15.60 8.47 -3.12
N LEU A 275 -14.67 7.81 -2.43
CA LEU A 275 -13.39 8.35 -1.97
C LEU A 275 -12.28 7.32 -2.22
N VAL A 276 -11.09 7.77 -2.59
CA VAL A 276 -9.92 6.89 -2.82
C VAL A 276 -8.68 7.47 -2.19
N ALA A 277 -7.95 6.67 -1.40
CA ALA A 277 -6.63 7.02 -0.90
C ALA A 277 -5.54 6.40 -1.81
N LEU A 278 -4.55 7.19 -2.22
CA LEU A 278 -3.42 6.76 -3.06
C LEU A 278 -2.10 7.24 -2.46
N SER A 279 -1.05 6.42 -2.49
CA SER A 279 0.33 6.79 -2.08
C SER A 279 1.33 5.82 -2.71
N LYS A 280 2.42 5.45 -2.02
CA LYS A 280 3.45 4.47 -2.42
C LYS A 280 3.87 4.60 -3.90
N GLY A 281 3.34 3.75 -4.77
CA GLY A 281 3.63 3.73 -6.21
C GLY A 281 3.36 5.06 -6.93
N LEU A 282 2.58 5.96 -6.33
CA LEU A 282 2.30 7.31 -6.83
C LEU A 282 3.57 8.03 -7.31
N THR A 283 4.62 8.07 -6.47
CA THR A 283 5.90 8.74 -6.79
C THR A 283 6.96 7.78 -7.32
N GLY A 284 6.60 6.51 -7.55
CA GLY A 284 7.54 5.45 -7.87
C GLY A 284 8.52 5.11 -6.76
N GLY A 285 8.25 5.55 -5.52
CA GLY A 285 9.10 5.31 -4.35
C GLY A 285 10.14 6.40 -4.08
N PHE A 286 10.17 7.48 -4.87
CA PHE A 286 11.19 8.54 -4.73
C PHE A 286 10.93 9.50 -3.57
N LEU A 287 9.67 9.85 -3.30
CA LEU A 287 9.30 10.88 -2.33
C LEU A 287 8.01 10.50 -1.58
N PRO A 288 7.90 10.83 -0.29
CA PRO A 288 6.63 10.77 0.43
C PRO A 288 5.60 11.68 -0.22
N MET A 289 4.47 11.11 -0.63
CA MET A 289 3.30 11.84 -1.09
C MET A 289 2.10 10.91 -1.06
N ALA A 290 0.94 11.48 -0.82
CA ALA A 290 -0.32 10.80 -0.98
C ALA A 290 -1.39 11.76 -1.51
N VAL A 291 -2.47 11.20 -2.02
CA VAL A 291 -3.64 11.97 -2.46
C VAL A 291 -4.92 11.26 -2.05
N SER A 292 -5.96 12.05 -1.79
CA SER A 292 -7.33 11.59 -1.62
C SER A 292 -8.16 12.09 -2.78
N LEU A 293 -8.72 11.18 -3.56
CA LEU A 293 -9.67 11.51 -4.61
C LEU A 293 -11.09 11.44 -4.07
N ALA A 294 -11.98 12.30 -4.55
CA ALA A 294 -13.37 12.36 -4.15
C ALA A 294 -14.28 12.58 -5.36
N ARG A 295 -15.49 12.01 -5.31
CA ARG A 295 -16.57 12.39 -6.22
C ARG A 295 -16.90 13.87 -6.09
N GLU A 296 -17.36 14.46 -7.19
CA GLU A 296 -17.93 15.82 -7.19
C GLU A 296 -18.99 16.01 -6.11
N SER A 297 -19.90 15.04 -5.95
CA SER A 297 -21.01 15.10 -4.99
C SER A 297 -20.53 15.22 -3.54
N VAL A 298 -19.40 14.61 -3.19
CA VAL A 298 -18.82 14.73 -1.84
C VAL A 298 -18.27 16.14 -1.67
N TYR A 299 -17.49 16.64 -2.63
CA TYR A 299 -16.91 17.98 -2.60
C TYR A 299 -17.96 19.09 -2.48
N GLN A 300 -19.06 18.98 -3.22
CA GLN A 300 -20.13 20.00 -3.19
C GLN A 300 -20.78 20.14 -1.81
N ALA A 301 -20.71 19.15 -0.92
CA ALA A 301 -21.17 19.31 0.46
C ALA A 301 -20.31 20.27 1.30
N PHE A 302 -19.09 20.60 0.85
CA PHE A 302 -18.16 21.53 1.51
C PHE A 302 -18.24 22.94 0.92
N VAL A 303 -18.90 23.13 -0.21
CA VAL A 303 -19.03 24.42 -0.89
C VAL A 303 -20.31 25.11 -0.40
N ALA A 304 -20.17 26.12 0.45
CA ALA A 304 -21.29 26.90 0.97
C ALA A 304 -20.82 28.29 1.44
N ASP A 305 -21.75 29.24 1.56
CA ASP A 305 -21.48 30.57 2.15
C ASP A 305 -21.11 30.47 3.65
N ASN A 306 -21.58 29.42 4.34
CA ASN A 306 -21.25 29.19 5.74
C ASN A 306 -19.80 28.67 5.86
N PRO A 307 -18.88 29.45 6.46
CA PRO A 307 -17.46 29.06 6.56
C PRO A 307 -17.24 27.78 7.36
N ARG A 308 -18.23 27.34 8.17
CA ARG A 308 -18.15 26.06 8.92
C ARG A 308 -18.18 24.83 8.01
N HIS A 309 -18.59 24.96 6.75
CA HIS A 309 -18.53 23.86 5.78
C HIS A 309 -17.11 23.61 5.24
N THR A 310 -16.18 24.55 5.49
CA THR A 310 -14.78 24.41 5.09
C THR A 310 -14.17 23.13 5.63
N PHE A 311 -13.44 22.42 4.78
CA PHE A 311 -12.60 21.31 5.21
C PHE A 311 -11.31 21.87 5.82
N PHE A 312 -11.32 22.13 7.14
CA PHE A 312 -10.15 22.63 7.87
C PHE A 312 -9.12 21.51 8.07
N HIS A 313 -8.38 21.19 7.00
CA HIS A 313 -7.34 20.18 6.97
C HIS A 313 -6.24 20.59 5.99
N GLY A 314 -4.99 20.40 6.39
CA GLY A 314 -3.81 20.59 5.56
C GLY A 314 -2.55 20.53 6.43
N HIS A 315 -1.40 20.39 5.80
CA HIS A 315 -0.11 20.48 6.49
C HIS A 315 0.92 21.18 5.60
N SER A 316 2.09 21.51 6.16
CA SER A 316 3.10 22.34 5.48
C SER A 316 3.55 21.81 4.12
N PHE A 317 3.55 20.48 3.93
CA PHE A 317 3.98 19.79 2.70
C PHE A 317 2.84 19.38 1.76
N THR A 318 1.59 19.78 2.04
CA THR A 318 0.45 19.55 1.14
C THR A 318 0.81 20.03 -0.26
N ALA A 319 0.71 19.13 -1.24
CA ALA A 319 1.05 19.36 -2.64
C ALA A 319 2.50 19.80 -2.90
N ASN A 320 3.50 19.24 -2.18
CA ASN A 320 4.91 19.57 -2.42
C ASN A 320 5.29 19.46 -3.93
N PRO A 321 5.89 20.50 -4.55
CA PRO A 321 6.21 20.51 -5.97
C PRO A 321 7.11 19.34 -6.43
N LEU A 322 8.11 18.94 -5.63
CA LEU A 322 9.02 17.84 -5.96
C LEU A 322 8.29 16.51 -6.01
N GLY A 323 7.44 16.23 -5.02
CA GLY A 323 6.60 15.03 -5.01
C GLY A 323 5.64 14.99 -6.19
N CYS A 324 5.04 16.14 -6.56
CA CYS A 324 4.16 16.24 -7.72
C CYS A 324 4.90 15.98 -9.04
N ALA A 325 6.13 16.48 -9.18
CA ALA A 325 6.98 16.21 -10.33
C ALA A 325 7.35 14.72 -10.42
N ALA A 326 7.74 14.10 -9.30
CA ALA A 326 8.03 12.68 -9.24
C ALA A 326 6.82 11.82 -9.63
N ALA A 327 5.64 12.15 -9.11
CA ALA A 327 4.40 11.45 -9.41
C ALA A 327 3.97 11.59 -10.87
N ASN A 328 4.11 12.79 -11.45
CA ASN A 328 3.87 12.98 -12.89
C ASN A 328 4.83 12.14 -13.74
N ALA A 329 6.12 12.08 -13.41
CA ALA A 329 7.08 11.26 -14.13
C ALA A 329 6.77 9.75 -13.98
N SER A 330 6.43 9.30 -12.77
CA SER A 330 6.00 7.93 -12.49
C SER A 330 4.78 7.52 -13.34
N LEU A 331 3.74 8.36 -13.38
CA LEU A 331 2.56 8.11 -14.20
C LEU A 331 2.87 8.08 -15.71
N THR A 332 3.85 8.87 -16.16
CA THR A 332 4.25 8.86 -17.58
C THR A 332 4.89 7.53 -17.95
N LEU A 333 5.81 7.02 -17.12
CA LEU A 333 6.42 5.72 -17.32
C LEU A 333 5.39 4.58 -17.29
N LEU A 334 4.47 4.63 -16.33
CA LEU A 334 3.44 3.61 -16.18
C LEU A 334 2.48 3.56 -17.37
N ASN A 335 2.10 4.72 -17.92
CA ASN A 335 1.21 4.81 -19.08
C ASN A 335 1.92 4.52 -20.41
N ALA A 336 3.23 4.69 -20.49
CA ALA A 336 4.01 4.37 -21.68
C ALA A 336 4.16 2.84 -21.88
N HIS A 337 4.17 2.07 -20.78
CA HIS A 337 4.41 0.63 -20.79
C HIS A 337 3.37 -0.15 -19.95
N PRO A 338 2.06 -0.04 -20.25
CA PRO A 338 1.03 -0.70 -19.47
C PRO A 338 1.13 -2.23 -19.49
N GLU A 339 1.70 -2.79 -20.55
CA GLU A 339 1.95 -4.22 -20.70
C GLU A 339 2.77 -4.78 -19.54
N ARG A 340 3.72 -4.00 -19.00
CA ARG A 340 4.60 -4.44 -17.91
C ARG A 340 3.85 -4.85 -16.66
N TYR A 341 2.75 -4.18 -16.33
CA TYR A 341 1.94 -4.57 -15.17
C TYR A 341 0.77 -5.48 -15.56
N GLN A 342 0.20 -5.33 -16.75
CA GLN A 342 -0.95 -6.12 -17.20
C GLN A 342 -0.61 -7.61 -17.36
N SER A 343 0.56 -7.94 -17.89
CA SER A 343 0.99 -9.32 -18.10
C SER A 343 1.85 -9.89 -16.97
N PHE A 344 2.10 -9.12 -15.89
CA PHE A 344 3.04 -9.55 -14.84
C PHE A 344 2.58 -10.83 -14.14
N ALA A 345 1.26 -11.02 -13.97
CA ALA A 345 0.72 -12.21 -13.34
C ALA A 345 1.07 -13.50 -14.11
N ASP A 346 1.14 -13.43 -15.43
CA ASP A 346 1.47 -14.59 -16.27
C ASP A 346 2.92 -15.05 -16.06
N ARG A 347 3.79 -14.12 -15.67
CA ARG A 347 5.19 -14.36 -15.33
C ARG A 347 5.33 -15.05 -13.98
N HIS A 348 4.54 -14.64 -12.98
CA HIS A 348 4.50 -15.29 -11.67
C HIS A 348 3.93 -16.71 -11.71
N ARG A 349 2.89 -16.92 -12.52
CA ARG A 349 2.06 -18.14 -12.51
C ARG A 349 2.85 -19.46 -12.53
N PRO A 350 3.72 -19.74 -13.52
CA PRO A 350 4.43 -21.03 -13.59
C PRO A 350 5.34 -21.27 -12.38
N HIS A 351 5.97 -20.22 -11.86
CA HIS A 351 6.82 -20.32 -10.68
C HIS A 351 6.00 -20.56 -9.41
N LEU A 352 4.86 -19.87 -9.24
CA LEU A 352 3.98 -20.07 -8.09
C LEU A 352 3.34 -21.45 -8.11
N GLU A 353 2.97 -21.98 -9.28
CA GLU A 353 2.46 -23.35 -9.43
C GLU A 353 3.49 -24.40 -9.03
N THR A 354 4.77 -24.17 -9.32
CA THR A 354 5.87 -25.03 -8.88
C THR A 354 6.07 -24.92 -7.37
N LEU A 355 6.18 -23.69 -6.86
CA LEU A 355 6.39 -23.42 -5.44
C LEU A 355 5.26 -24.02 -4.58
N ALA A 356 4.00 -23.90 -5.02
CA ALA A 356 2.83 -24.42 -4.30
C ALA A 356 2.80 -25.95 -4.15
N ARG A 357 3.63 -26.70 -4.88
CA ARG A 357 3.75 -28.17 -4.75
C ARG A 357 4.74 -28.58 -3.67
N LEU A 358 5.53 -27.66 -3.12
CA LEU A 358 6.47 -27.98 -2.06
C LEU A 358 5.71 -28.36 -0.79
N PRO A 359 6.18 -29.39 -0.05
CA PRO A 359 5.61 -29.73 1.24
C PRO A 359 5.79 -28.57 2.23
N GLY A 360 4.79 -28.37 3.08
CA GLY A 360 4.81 -27.30 4.07
C GLY A 360 4.35 -25.92 3.55
N LEU A 361 3.83 -25.85 2.33
CA LEU A 361 3.20 -24.64 1.78
C LEU A 361 1.71 -24.85 1.49
N GLU A 362 0.92 -23.80 1.70
CA GLU A 362 -0.52 -23.80 1.45
C GLU A 362 -1.05 -22.43 0.98
N HIS A 363 -2.30 -22.40 0.54
CA HIS A 363 -3.02 -21.19 0.14
C HIS A 363 -2.30 -20.32 -0.92
N PRO A 364 -1.83 -20.88 -2.05
CA PRO A 364 -1.22 -20.09 -3.11
C PRO A 364 -2.24 -19.09 -3.70
N ARG A 365 -1.81 -17.84 -3.88
CA ARG A 365 -2.67 -16.75 -4.36
C ARG A 365 -1.87 -15.73 -5.18
N LEU A 366 -2.53 -15.21 -6.22
CA LEU A 366 -1.90 -14.35 -7.23
C LEU A 366 -2.84 -13.24 -7.69
N CYS A 367 -2.40 -11.99 -7.61
CA CYS A 367 -3.13 -10.84 -8.11
C CYS A 367 -2.17 -9.80 -8.71
N GLY A 368 -2.10 -9.73 -10.04
CA GLY A 368 -1.22 -8.78 -10.72
C GLY A 368 0.24 -9.13 -10.47
N THR A 369 1.01 -8.20 -9.91
CA THR A 369 2.43 -8.42 -9.58
C THR A 369 2.62 -8.99 -8.17
N ILE A 370 1.55 -9.47 -7.52
CA ILE A 370 1.58 -9.94 -6.13
C ILE A 370 1.36 -11.45 -6.15
N ALA A 371 2.38 -12.21 -5.75
CA ALA A 371 2.28 -13.65 -5.52
C ALA A 371 2.52 -13.93 -4.04
N ALA A 372 1.69 -14.77 -3.43
CA ALA A 372 1.83 -15.15 -2.03
C ALA A 372 1.46 -16.62 -1.79
N VAL A 373 2.02 -17.18 -0.72
CA VAL A 373 1.78 -18.52 -0.22
C VAL A 373 2.02 -18.54 1.29
N ASP A 374 1.34 -19.41 2.01
CA ASP A 374 1.47 -19.53 3.46
C ASP A 374 2.38 -20.72 3.80
N LEU A 375 3.23 -20.54 4.81
CA LEU A 375 3.92 -21.65 5.46
C LEU A 375 2.95 -22.39 6.37
N GLN A 376 2.90 -23.70 6.25
CA GLN A 376 2.18 -24.58 7.17
C GLN A 376 2.89 -24.58 8.52
N VAL A 377 2.29 -23.92 9.50
CA VAL A 377 2.84 -23.77 10.85
C VAL A 377 1.77 -24.08 11.89
N SER A 378 2.18 -24.63 13.03
CA SER A 378 1.26 -25.03 14.11
C SER A 378 0.54 -23.84 14.76
N GLN A 379 1.19 -22.67 14.79
CA GLN A 379 0.61 -21.41 15.31
C GLN A 379 0.94 -20.24 14.36
N PRO A 380 0.06 -19.95 13.38
CA PRO A 380 0.28 -18.84 12.47
C PRO A 380 0.22 -17.50 13.19
N GLY A 381 1.08 -16.57 12.79
CA GLY A 381 1.09 -15.22 13.35
C GLY A 381 2.27 -14.38 12.87
N TYR A 382 2.17 -13.06 13.02
CA TYR A 382 3.19 -12.12 12.55
C TYR A 382 4.57 -12.33 13.18
N LEU A 383 4.63 -12.81 14.44
CA LEU A 383 5.87 -13.07 15.16
C LEU A 383 6.51 -14.44 14.86
N HIS A 384 5.92 -15.23 13.95
CA HIS A 384 6.45 -16.56 13.65
C HIS A 384 7.87 -16.48 13.07
N GLN A 385 8.80 -17.28 13.61
CA GLN A 385 10.21 -17.17 13.27
C GLN A 385 10.55 -17.71 11.88
N ALA A 386 9.74 -18.63 11.34
CA ALA A 386 9.97 -19.23 10.03
C ALA A 386 10.14 -18.17 8.93
N GLY A 387 9.29 -17.14 8.87
CA GLY A 387 9.46 -16.05 7.90
C GLY A 387 10.80 -15.32 8.01
N ARG A 388 11.35 -15.17 9.22
CA ARG A 388 12.69 -14.58 9.40
C ARG A 388 13.82 -15.52 8.97
N GLN A 389 13.68 -16.82 9.22
CA GLN A 389 14.63 -17.82 8.74
C GLN A 389 14.66 -17.86 7.21
N ILE A 390 13.48 -17.87 6.57
CA ILE A 390 13.33 -17.77 5.12
C ILE A 390 13.95 -16.49 4.58
N GLN A 391 13.66 -15.34 5.21
CA GLN A 391 14.25 -14.05 4.82
C GLN A 391 15.78 -14.09 4.86
N ARG A 392 16.36 -14.66 5.92
CA ARG A 392 17.81 -14.76 6.06
C ARG A 392 18.41 -15.63 4.97
N ALA A 393 17.84 -16.82 4.73
CA ALA A 393 18.30 -17.74 3.70
C ALA A 393 18.20 -17.14 2.29
N CYS A 394 17.05 -16.53 1.93
CA CYS A 394 16.90 -15.86 0.64
C CYS A 394 17.95 -14.76 0.43
N LEU A 395 18.30 -14.05 1.50
CA LEU A 395 19.22 -12.94 1.42
C LEU A 395 20.69 -13.37 1.34
N GLU A 396 21.03 -14.50 1.95
CA GLU A 396 22.31 -15.19 1.71
C GLU A 396 22.45 -15.60 0.23
N ASP A 397 21.33 -15.91 -0.41
CA ASP A 397 21.20 -16.16 -1.86
C ASP A 397 21.06 -14.90 -2.73
N GLY A 398 21.23 -13.70 -2.14
CA GLY A 398 21.18 -12.44 -2.89
C GLY A 398 19.77 -11.93 -3.21
N VAL A 399 18.73 -12.41 -2.52
CA VAL A 399 17.34 -11.99 -2.70
C VAL A 399 16.76 -11.45 -1.41
N PHE A 400 16.29 -10.20 -1.44
CA PHE A 400 15.58 -9.59 -0.33
C PHE A 400 14.07 -9.85 -0.42
N VAL A 401 13.57 -10.67 0.49
CA VAL A 401 12.15 -10.84 0.80
C VAL A 401 11.86 -10.28 2.20
N ARG A 402 10.59 -10.03 2.51
CA ARG A 402 10.14 -9.62 3.85
C ARG A 402 8.80 -10.27 4.19
N PRO A 403 8.80 -11.55 4.61
CA PRO A 403 7.58 -12.27 4.98
C PRO A 403 6.75 -11.55 6.06
N LEU A 404 5.44 -11.79 6.05
CA LEU A 404 4.50 -11.33 7.07
C LEU A 404 4.21 -12.50 8.02
N GLY A 405 5.13 -12.74 8.97
CA GLY A 405 5.06 -13.91 9.84
C GLY A 405 5.24 -15.22 9.06
N HIS A 406 4.15 -15.94 8.82
CA HIS A 406 4.13 -17.20 8.06
C HIS A 406 3.80 -16.99 6.57
N VAL A 407 3.37 -15.80 6.16
CA VAL A 407 3.06 -15.50 4.76
C VAL A 407 4.32 -15.12 3.99
N LEU A 408 4.65 -15.89 2.98
CA LEU A 408 5.68 -15.61 2.00
C LEU A 408 5.05 -14.88 0.81
N TYR A 409 5.68 -13.82 0.32
CA TYR A 409 5.20 -13.13 -0.86
C TYR A 409 6.32 -12.49 -1.66
N LEU A 410 6.04 -12.29 -2.95
CA LEU A 410 6.81 -11.46 -3.87
C LEU A 410 5.91 -10.34 -4.39
N LEU A 411 6.47 -9.14 -4.41
CA LEU A 411 5.88 -7.94 -5.00
C LEU A 411 7.03 -7.14 -5.65
N PRO A 412 7.58 -7.64 -6.77
CA PRO A 412 8.75 -7.04 -7.39
C PRO A 412 8.42 -5.73 -8.15
N PRO A 413 9.43 -4.87 -8.37
CA PRO A 413 9.28 -3.70 -9.22
C PRO A 413 9.01 -4.13 -10.67
N LEU A 414 8.31 -3.29 -11.44
CA LEU A 414 7.93 -3.57 -12.82
C LEU A 414 9.13 -3.73 -13.77
N SER A 415 10.32 -3.28 -13.35
CA SER A 415 11.57 -3.43 -14.11
C SER A 415 12.20 -4.83 -14.00
N MET A 416 11.72 -5.69 -13.10
CA MET A 416 12.31 -7.02 -12.90
C MET A 416 12.04 -7.90 -14.14
N ASN A 417 13.11 -8.45 -14.72
CA ASN A 417 13.03 -9.35 -15.88
C ASN A 417 12.77 -10.82 -15.48
N GLU A 418 12.66 -11.73 -16.45
CA GLU A 418 12.34 -13.14 -16.15
C GLU A 418 13.43 -13.86 -15.38
N GLU A 419 14.69 -13.69 -15.76
CA GLU A 419 15.82 -14.32 -15.07
C GLU A 419 15.89 -13.88 -13.59
N GLN A 420 15.65 -12.60 -13.32
CA GLN A 420 15.64 -12.06 -11.95
C GLN A 420 14.43 -12.55 -11.16
N LEU A 421 13.26 -12.69 -11.81
CA LEU A 421 12.07 -13.24 -11.17
C LEU A 421 12.29 -14.73 -10.82
N GLU A 422 12.87 -15.50 -11.74
CA GLU A 422 13.28 -16.88 -11.52
C GLU A 422 14.29 -17.00 -10.37
N GLN A 423 15.28 -16.10 -10.28
CA GLN A 423 16.21 -16.05 -9.14
C GLN A 423 15.48 -15.83 -7.81
N CYS A 424 14.47 -14.93 -7.77
CA CYS A 424 13.68 -14.71 -6.58
C CYS A 424 12.91 -15.97 -6.14
N TYR A 425 12.27 -16.67 -7.09
CA TYR A 425 11.54 -17.90 -6.78
C TYR A 425 12.48 -19.04 -6.39
N GLY A 426 13.61 -19.21 -7.07
CA GLY A 426 14.60 -20.23 -6.74
C GLY A 426 15.21 -20.04 -5.35
N ALA A 427 15.48 -18.79 -4.93
CA ALA A 427 15.92 -18.49 -3.57
C ALA A 427 14.84 -18.84 -2.53
N LEU A 428 13.57 -18.53 -2.83
CA LEU A 428 12.45 -18.85 -1.96
C LEU A 428 12.25 -20.36 -1.81
N GLU A 429 12.33 -21.11 -2.91
CA GLU A 429 12.23 -22.58 -2.92
C GLU A 429 13.34 -23.23 -2.07
N ARG A 430 14.61 -22.84 -2.30
CA ARG A 430 15.74 -23.35 -1.51
C ARG A 430 15.61 -23.02 -0.03
N ALA A 431 15.17 -21.79 0.29
CA ALA A 431 14.95 -21.37 1.66
C ALA A 431 13.85 -22.20 2.34
N VAL A 432 12.72 -22.45 1.66
CA VAL A 432 11.63 -23.27 2.19
C VAL A 432 12.10 -24.70 2.42
N GLN A 433 12.77 -25.31 1.46
CA GLN A 433 13.29 -26.68 1.60
C GLN A 433 14.31 -26.80 2.74
N GLY A 434 15.16 -25.80 2.97
CA GLY A 434 16.15 -25.83 4.05
C GLY A 434 15.60 -25.53 5.44
N VAL A 435 14.43 -24.90 5.56
CA VAL A 435 13.79 -24.57 6.85
C VAL A 435 12.70 -25.58 7.23
N MET A 436 12.00 -26.13 6.24
CA MET A 436 10.86 -27.05 6.42
C MET A 436 11.20 -28.52 6.17
N GLY A 437 12.28 -28.81 5.43
CA GLY A 437 12.84 -30.16 5.27
C GLY A 437 13.86 -30.47 6.35
#